data_AF-A0A2W5HDC1-F1
#
_entry.id   AF-A0A2W5HDC1-F1
#
_cell.length_a   1.000
_cell.length_b   1.000
_cell.length_c   1.000
_cell.angle_alpha   90.00
_cell.angle_beta   90.00
_cell.angle_gamma   90.00
#
_symmetry.space_group_name_H-M   'P 1'
#
loop_
_entity.id
_entity.type
_entity.pdbx_description
1 polymer ?
#
loop_
_entity_poly.entity_id
_entity_poly.type
_entity_poly.pdbx_seq_one_letter_code
_entity_poly.pdbx_strand_id
1 'polypeptide(L)'
;MAKSTGPTNPKEFLIKSKFYKAVSLVFVVLGLVVFMILYVANVEGRLMEALKNPFTIGMFIIPFLPAAVLSIMADRNEKKYNKLTQGK
;
A
#
# COMPACT_ATOMS: atom_id res chain seq x y z
N MET A 1 -7.32 35.59 1.05
CA MET A 1 -7.95 34.35 1.54
C MET A 1 -7.59 33.20 0.60
N ALA A 2 -6.73 32.27 1.01
CA ALA A 2 -6.40 31.10 0.21
C ALA A 2 -7.64 30.20 0.10
N LYS A 3 -8.12 29.98 -1.12
CA LYS A 3 -9.20 29.04 -1.44
C LYS A 3 -8.74 27.64 -1.02
N SER A 4 -9.41 27.03 -0.04
CA SER A 4 -9.19 25.65 0.36
C SER A 4 -9.42 24.74 -0.85
N THR A 5 -8.34 24.27 -1.48
CA THR A 5 -8.34 23.36 -2.64
C THR A 5 -8.55 21.90 -2.24
N GLY A 6 -9.27 21.66 -1.13
CA GLY A 6 -9.75 20.35 -0.74
C GLY A 6 -11.04 19.99 -1.48
N PRO A 7 -11.30 18.70 -1.73
CA PRO A 7 -12.56 18.28 -2.35
C PRO A 7 -13.74 18.69 -1.46
N THR A 8 -14.73 19.35 -2.06
CA THR A 8 -15.89 19.97 -1.40
C THR A 8 -16.99 18.97 -1.05
N ASN A 9 -16.91 17.73 -1.53
CA ASN A 9 -17.89 16.68 -1.27
C ASN A 9 -17.27 15.47 -0.53
N PRO A 10 -17.78 15.07 0.65
CA PRO A 10 -17.27 13.91 1.40
C PRO A 10 -17.17 12.63 0.56
N LYS A 11 -18.09 12.42 -0.40
CA LYS A 11 -18.09 11.24 -1.27
C LYS A 11 -16.80 11.08 -2.08
N GLU A 12 -16.12 12.18 -2.41
CA GLU A 12 -14.86 12.13 -3.16
C GLU A 12 -13.73 11.47 -2.35
N PHE A 13 -13.68 11.70 -1.04
CA PHE A 13 -12.71 11.03 -0.17
C PHE A 13 -12.95 9.52 -0.10
N LEU A 14 -14.23 9.10 -0.06
CA LEU A 14 -14.60 7.70 -0.07
C LEU A 14 -14.24 7.01 -1.40
N ILE A 15 -14.50 7.66 -2.53
CA ILE A 15 -14.12 7.16 -3.86
C ILE A 15 -12.60 7.03 -3.97
N LYS A 16 -11.85 8.06 -3.57
CA LYS A 16 -10.37 8.02 -3.56
C LYS A 16 -9.84 6.90 -2.67
N SER A 17 -10.42 6.72 -1.47
CA SER A 17 -10.02 5.63 -0.58
C SER A 17 -10.25 4.25 -1.23
N LYS A 18 -11.45 4.00 -1.79
CA LYS A 18 -11.74 2.74 -2.48
C LYS A 18 -10.83 2.49 -3.67
N PHE A 19 -10.54 3.53 -4.45
CA PHE A 19 -9.60 3.43 -5.57
C PHE A 19 -8.20 3.07 -5.09
N TYR A 20 -7.67 3.77 -4.08
CA TYR A 20 -6.35 3.45 -3.52
C TYR A 20 -6.29 2.05 -2.91
N LYS A 21 -7.34 1.56 -2.25
CA LYS A 21 -7.41 0.15 -1.80
C LYS A 21 -7.36 -0.83 -2.96
N ALA A 22 -8.13 -0.59 -4.03
CA ALA A 22 -8.13 -1.47 -5.20
C ALA A 22 -6.76 -1.51 -5.89
N VAL A 23 -6.13 -0.35 -6.10
CA VAL A 23 -4.79 -0.28 -6.71
C VAL A 23 -3.73 -0.87 -5.77
N SER A 24 -3.83 -0.65 -4.46
CA SER A 24 -2.95 -1.28 -3.47
C SER A 24 -2.98 -2.81 -3.61
N LEU A 25 -4.18 -3.40 -3.76
CA LEU A 25 -4.33 -4.84 -3.94
C LEU A 25 -3.63 -5.35 -5.22
N VAL A 26 -3.71 -4.60 -6.32
CA VAL A 26 -2.94 -4.94 -7.55
C VAL A 26 -1.44 -4.98 -7.26
N PHE A 27 -0.90 -3.99 -6.54
CA PHE A 27 0.50 -3.98 -6.16
C PHE A 27 0.87 -5.08 -5.16
N VAL A 28 -0.02 -5.51 -4.28
CA VAL A 28 0.22 -6.68 -3.41
C VAL A 28 0.39 -7.93 -4.26
N VAL A 29 -0.49 -8.16 -5.24
CA VAL A 29 -0.40 -9.33 -6.13
C VAL A 29 0.89 -9.29 -6.95
N LEU A 30 1.22 -8.14 -7.54
CA LEU A 30 2.48 -7.96 -8.27
C LEU A 30 3.70 -8.15 -7.37
N GLY A 31 3.68 -7.61 -6.17
CA GLY A 31 4.74 -7.78 -5.17
C GLY A 31 4.94 -9.25 -4.80
N LEU A 32 3.85 -10.01 -4.66
CA LEU A 32 3.87 -11.46 -4.45
C LEU A 32 4.51 -12.21 -5.62
N VAL A 33 4.16 -11.86 -6.86
CA VAL A 33 4.77 -12.48 -8.05
C VAL A 33 6.28 -12.21 -8.08
N VAL A 34 6.69 -10.95 -7.89
CA VAL A 34 8.11 -10.57 -7.85
C VAL A 34 8.84 -11.28 -6.71
N PHE A 35 8.22 -11.35 -5.52
CA PHE A 35 8.77 -12.07 -4.37
C PHE A 35 9.02 -13.54 -4.69
N MET A 36 8.06 -14.23 -5.33
CA MET A 36 8.22 -15.64 -5.70
C MET A 36 9.36 -15.85 -6.70
N ILE A 37 9.48 -14.96 -7.70
CA ILE A 37 10.59 -15.00 -8.66
C ILE A 37 11.93 -14.82 -7.93
N LEU A 38 12.05 -13.82 -7.07
CA LEU A 38 13.27 -13.55 -6.31
C LEU A 38 13.61 -14.69 -5.35
N TYR A 39 12.61 -15.30 -4.72
CA TYR A 39 12.78 -16.44 -3.84
C TYR A 39 13.36 -17.64 -4.60
N VAL A 40 12.76 -18.01 -5.72
CA VAL A 40 13.25 -19.14 -6.54
C VAL A 40 14.65 -18.84 -7.08
N ALA A 41 14.91 -17.62 -7.53
CA ALA A 41 16.17 -17.25 -8.16
C ALA A 41 17.35 -17.07 -7.19
N ASN A 42 17.11 -16.67 -5.93
CA ASN A 42 18.20 -16.29 -5.01
C ASN A 42 18.30 -17.15 -3.75
N VAL A 43 17.25 -17.92 -3.42
CA VAL A 43 17.17 -18.61 -2.12
C VAL A 43 17.19 -20.13 -2.26
N GLU A 44 16.80 -20.69 -3.41
CA GLU A 44 16.87 -22.13 -3.71
C GLU A 44 16.33 -23.02 -2.57
N GLY A 45 15.28 -22.57 -1.86
CA GLY A 45 14.68 -23.29 -0.73
C GLY A 45 15.29 -23.00 0.66
N ARG A 46 16.43 -22.30 0.75
CA ARG A 46 17.10 -21.96 2.02
C ARG A 46 16.59 -20.66 2.65
N LEU A 47 15.26 -20.55 2.83
CA LEU A 47 14.62 -19.33 3.31
C LEU A 47 15.19 -18.82 4.64
N MET A 48 15.40 -19.74 5.60
CA MET A 48 15.90 -19.37 6.91
C MET A 48 17.33 -18.81 6.89
N GLU A 49 18.14 -19.18 5.90
CA GLU A 49 19.49 -18.67 5.73
C GLU A 49 19.47 -17.30 5.03
N ALA A 50 18.62 -17.15 4.02
CA ALA A 50 18.37 -15.88 3.35
C ALA A 50 17.83 -14.78 4.29
N LEU A 51 16.96 -15.14 5.25
CA LEU A 51 16.43 -14.19 6.24
C LEU A 51 17.47 -13.71 7.27
N LYS A 52 18.66 -14.33 7.35
CA LYS A 52 19.76 -13.80 8.19
C LYS A 52 20.46 -12.62 7.54
N ASN A 53 20.31 -12.44 6.22
CA ASN A 53 20.89 -11.32 5.50
C ASN A 53 19.87 -10.16 5.43
N PRO A 54 20.14 -9.01 6.07
CA PRO A 54 19.23 -7.87 6.06
C PRO A 54 19.01 -7.31 4.66
N PHE A 55 19.98 -7.44 3.75
CA PHE A 55 19.84 -7.01 2.36
C PHE A 55 18.78 -7.83 1.63
N THR A 56 18.76 -9.14 1.84
CA THR A 56 17.77 -10.05 1.24
C THR A 56 16.37 -9.78 1.77
N ILE A 57 16.23 -9.49 3.07
CA ILE A 57 14.96 -9.04 3.65
C ILE A 57 14.48 -7.75 2.97
N GLY A 58 15.37 -6.76 2.80
CA GLY A 58 15.04 -5.52 2.11
C GLY A 58 14.55 -5.77 0.69
N MET A 59 15.23 -6.64 -0.06
CA MET A 59 14.86 -7.02 -1.42
C MET A 59 13.48 -7.67 -1.50
N PHE A 60 13.07 -8.43 -0.47
CA PHE A 60 11.73 -9.01 -0.38
C PHE A 60 10.64 -8.01 -0.01
N ILE A 61 10.97 -6.98 0.76
CA ILE A 61 9.98 -5.97 1.20
C ILE A 61 9.74 -4.92 0.12
N ILE A 62 10.77 -4.52 -0.63
CA ILE A 62 10.70 -3.45 -1.64
C ILE A 62 9.52 -3.59 -2.63
N PRO A 63 9.22 -4.77 -3.19
CA PRO A 63 8.10 -4.95 -4.12
C PRO A 63 6.73 -4.59 -3.53
N PHE A 64 6.57 -4.64 -2.20
CA PHE A 64 5.32 -4.34 -1.50
C PHE A 64 5.20 -2.88 -1.06
N LEU A 65 6.27 -2.09 -1.14
CA LEU A 65 6.26 -0.68 -0.71
C LEU A 65 5.18 0.16 -1.42
N PRO A 66 4.98 0.06 -2.74
CA PRO A 66 3.92 0.83 -3.40
C PRO A 66 2.52 0.49 -2.86
N ALA A 67 2.26 -0.80 -2.59
CA ALA A 67 1.01 -1.24 -1.99
C ALA A 67 0.81 -0.65 -0.59
N ALA A 68 1.85 -0.65 0.25
CA ALA A 68 1.81 -0.10 1.59
C ALA A 68 1.52 1.41 1.58
N VAL A 69 2.19 2.18 0.71
CA VAL A 69 1.94 3.63 0.54
C VAL A 69 0.50 3.89 0.13
N LEU A 70 -0.03 3.15 -0.86
CA LEU A 70 -1.41 3.28 -1.32
C LEU A 70 -2.42 2.92 -0.22
N SER A 71 -2.14 1.90 0.59
CA SER A 71 -2.98 1.53 1.73
C SER A 71 -3.03 2.67 2.76
N ILE A 72 -1.88 3.25 3.12
CA ILE A 72 -1.80 4.40 4.04
C ILE A 72 -2.58 5.59 3.47
N MET A 73 -2.47 5.86 2.17
CA MET A 73 -3.23 6.92 1.51
C MET A 73 -4.73 6.64 1.55
N ALA A 74 -5.15 5.39 1.34
CA ALA A 74 -6.55 5.01 1.45
C ALA A 74 -7.11 5.26 2.86
N ASP A 75 -6.37 4.84 3.89
CA ASP A 75 -6.76 5.01 5.29
C ASP A 75 -6.86 6.47 5.68
N ARG A 76 -5.92 7.31 5.21
CA ARG A 76 -5.97 8.76 5.43
C ARG A 76 -7.21 9.39 4.81
N ASN A 77 -7.64 8.95 3.63
CA ASN A 77 -8.85 9.46 2.98
C ASN A 77 -10.12 8.93 3.64
N GLU A 78 -10.15 7.69 4.10
CA GLU A 78 -11.27 7.12 4.85
C GLU A 78 -11.45 7.83 6.20
N LYS A 79 -10.36 8.09 6.93
CA LYS A 79 -10.39 8.90 8.16
C LYS A 79 -10.93 10.31 7.92
N LYS A 80 -10.57 10.95 6.79
CA LYS A 80 -11.12 12.26 6.40
C LYS A 80 -12.61 12.17 6.08
N TYR A 81 -13.04 11.15 5.35
CA TYR A 81 -14.46 10.91 5.07
C TYR A 81 -15.26 10.76 6.36
N ASN A 82 -14.84 9.87 7.27
CA ASN A 82 -15.54 9.60 8.52
C ASN A 82 -15.64 10.86 9.40
N LYS A 83 -14.57 11.67 9.49
CA LYS A 83 -14.64 12.95 10.22
C LYS A 83 -15.68 13.92 9.64
N LEU A 84 -15.87 13.93 8.33
CA LEU A 84 -16.82 14.83 7.65
C LEU A 84 -18.26 14.32 7.67
N THR A 85 -18.48 13.01 7.80
CA THR A 85 -19.82 12.40 7.74
C THR A 85 -20.35 11.91 9.08
N GLN A 86 -19.46 11.49 9.99
CA GLN A 86 -19.79 10.98 11.33
C GLN A 86 -19.39 11.96 12.43
N GLY A 87 -18.85 13.14 12.08
CA GLY A 87 -18.63 14.25 13.00
C GLY A 87 -19.93 14.96 13.38
N LYS A 88 -20.82 14.26 14.07
CA LYS A 88 -21.80 14.82 15.01
C LYS A 88 -21.51 14.24 16.38
#